data_AF-A0A5C1ARI0-F1
#
_entry.id   AF-A0A5C1ARI0-F1
#
_cell.length_a   1.000
_cell.length_b   1.000
_cell.length_c   1.000
_cell.angle_alpha   90.00
_cell.angle_beta   90.00
_cell.angle_gamma   90.00
#
_symmetry.space_group_name_H-M   'P 1'
#
loop_
_entity.id
_entity.type
_entity.pdbx_description
1 polymer ?
#
loop_
_entity_poly.entity_id
_entity_poly.type
_entity_poly.pdbx_seq_one_letter_code
_entity_poly.pdbx_strand_id
1 'polypeptide(L)'
;MSLTHCCSRSVLTVNGVPLFGTVVRAAEVLRVRLWTEAWETLGVGEGDSVAVAVAVGEEEAEELVVTGMVAVPATGRCWVHFAAAKRWAGALPRVRVLR
;
A
#
# COMPACT_ATOMS: atom_id res chain seq x y z
N MET A 1 18.34 -13.85 9.84
CA MET A 1 17.82 -13.08 8.69
C MET A 1 17.35 -11.74 9.20
N SER A 2 17.97 -10.64 8.77
CA SER A 2 17.59 -9.29 9.20
C SER A 2 16.23 -8.93 8.57
N LEU A 3 15.20 -8.69 9.39
CA LEU A 3 13.93 -8.12 8.95
C LEU A 3 14.17 -6.65 8.61
N THR A 4 14.69 -6.39 7.41
CA THR A 4 14.93 -5.03 6.91
C THR A 4 13.59 -4.33 6.70
N HIS A 5 13.21 -3.48 7.64
CA HIS A 5 12.04 -2.62 7.50
C HIS A 5 12.39 -1.49 6.52
N CYS A 6 11.87 -1.58 5.30
CA CYS A 6 12.00 -0.49 4.34
C CYS A 6 10.77 0.42 4.42
N CYS A 7 10.99 1.66 4.83
CA CYS A 7 9.97 2.71 4.88
C CYS A 7 10.24 3.73 3.76
N SER A 8 9.22 4.05 2.98
CA SER A 8 9.35 5.00 1.86
C SER A 8 8.05 5.76 1.63
N ARG A 9 8.16 7.01 1.18
CA ARG A 9 7.02 7.74 0.62
C ARG A 9 6.83 7.29 -0.82
N SER A 10 5.62 6.91 -1.19
CA SER A 10 5.33 6.32 -2.49
C SER A 10 3.90 6.63 -2.92
N VAL A 11 3.68 6.58 -4.24
CA VAL A 11 2.33 6.54 -4.82
C VAL A 11 2.01 5.08 -5.08
N LEU A 12 0.85 4.63 -4.60
CA LEU A 12 0.29 3.32 -4.93
C LEU A 12 -0.98 3.54 -5.74
N THR A 13 -1.23 2.69 -6.72
CA THR A 13 -2.50 2.66 -7.42
C THR A 13 -3.28 1.47 -6.88
N VAL A 14 -4.47 1.72 -6.33
CA VAL A 14 -5.39 0.68 -5.84
C VAL A 14 -6.64 0.72 -6.69
N ASN A 15 -6.97 -0.38 -7.37
CA ASN A 15 -8.10 -0.45 -8.33
C ASN A 15 -8.10 0.70 -9.36
N GLY A 16 -6.91 1.12 -9.82
CA GLY A 16 -6.75 2.24 -10.76
C GLY A 16 -6.72 3.63 -10.12
N VAL A 17 -6.96 3.76 -8.81
CA VAL A 17 -6.96 5.04 -8.09
C VAL A 17 -5.60 5.30 -7.41
N PRO A 18 -4.93 6.43 -7.69
CA PRO A 18 -3.67 6.77 -7.05
C PRO A 18 -3.87 7.24 -5.60
N LEU A 19 -3.26 6.54 -4.66
CA LEU A 19 -3.18 6.84 -3.24
C LEU A 19 -1.75 7.27 -2.87
N PHE A 20 -1.65 8.42 -2.21
CA PHE A 20 -0.37 8.93 -1.69
C PHE A 20 -0.17 8.45 -0.26
N GLY A 21 0.95 7.77 0.00
CA GLY A 21 1.15 7.17 1.31
C GLY A 21 2.58 6.88 1.70
N THR A 22 2.70 6.36 2.91
CA THR A 22 3.93 5.74 3.40
C THR A 22 3.78 4.23 3.28
N VAL A 23 4.65 3.60 2.52
CA VAL A 23 4.70 2.14 2.42
C VAL A 23 5.70 1.64 3.45
N VAL A 24 5.26 0.70 4.28
CA VAL A 24 6.08 -0.03 5.22
C VAL A 24 5.95 -1.51 4.90
N ARG A 25 7.08 -2.19 4.80
CA ARG A 25 7.13 -3.63 4.54
C ARG A 25 7.74 -4.34 5.73
N ALA A 26 7.07 -5.40 6.16
CA ALA A 26 7.54 -6.31 7.19
C ALA A 26 7.12 -7.73 6.83
N ALA A 27 8.10 -8.61 6.57
CA ALA A 27 7.89 -10.00 6.17
C ALA A 27 6.92 -10.13 4.96
N GLU A 28 5.83 -10.87 5.11
CA GLU A 28 4.84 -11.17 4.06
C GLU A 28 3.69 -10.13 3.98
N VAL A 29 3.80 -9.03 4.74
CA VAL A 29 2.76 -8.00 4.86
C VAL A 29 3.22 -6.67 4.27
N LEU A 30 2.39 -6.12 3.39
CA LEU A 30 2.50 -4.74 2.93
C LEU A 30 1.60 -3.87 3.82
N ARG A 31 2.17 -2.84 4.44
CA ARG A 31 1.41 -1.84 5.21
C ARG A 31 1.50 -0.50 4.51
N VAL A 32 0.37 0.17 4.37
CA VAL A 32 0.29 1.47 3.69
C VAL A 32 -0.40 2.46 4.60
N ARG A 33 0.27 3.58 4.89
CA ARG A 33 -0.35 4.73 5.57
C ARG A 33 -0.84 5.74 4.57
N LEU A 34 -2.14 5.99 4.53
CA LEU A 34 -2.79 6.89 3.58
C LEU A 34 -3.94 7.67 4.26
N TRP A 35 -4.58 8.59 3.53
CA TRP A 35 -5.70 9.37 4.06
C TRP A 35 -6.95 8.49 4.21
N THR A 36 -7.58 8.51 5.38
CA THR A 36 -8.75 7.69 5.70
C THR A 36 -9.86 7.89 4.66
N GLU A 37 -10.17 9.14 4.34
CA GLU A 37 -11.19 9.51 3.36
C GLU A 37 -10.90 8.90 1.98
N ALA A 38 -9.63 8.92 1.56
CA ALA A 38 -9.23 8.34 0.27
C ALA A 38 -9.40 6.81 0.26
N TRP A 39 -9.16 6.12 1.38
CA TRP A 39 -9.46 4.69 1.49
C TRP A 39 -10.97 4.43 1.45
N GLU A 40 -11.73 5.18 2.23
CA GLU A 40 -13.18 5.03 2.34
C GLU A 40 -13.88 5.24 1.00
N THR A 41 -13.40 6.17 0.16
CA THR A 41 -13.94 6.37 -1.19
C THR A 41 -13.79 5.17 -2.12
N LEU A 42 -12.86 4.25 -1.84
CA LEU A 42 -12.73 3.01 -2.61
C LEU A 42 -13.82 2.00 -2.26
N GLY A 43 -14.46 2.13 -1.09
CA GLY A 43 -15.48 1.20 -0.62
C GLY A 43 -14.94 -0.21 -0.35
N VAL A 44 -13.64 -0.34 -0.10
CA VAL A 44 -12.94 -1.61 0.12
C VAL A 44 -12.71 -1.83 1.62
N GLY A 45 -13.09 -3.00 2.11
CA GLY A 45 -12.94 -3.42 3.50
C GLY A 45 -11.97 -4.57 3.71
N GLU A 46 -11.90 -5.05 4.96
CA GLU A 46 -11.17 -6.27 5.29
C GLU A 46 -11.80 -7.49 4.61
N GLY A 47 -10.98 -8.34 4.01
CA GLY A 47 -11.39 -9.52 3.25
C GLY A 47 -11.50 -9.29 1.74
N ASP A 48 -11.53 -8.04 1.29
CA ASP A 48 -11.61 -7.73 -0.14
C ASP A 48 -10.24 -7.89 -0.83
N SER A 49 -10.29 -8.39 -2.06
CA SER A 49 -9.16 -8.35 -3.00
C SER A 49 -9.09 -7.01 -3.72
N VAL A 50 -7.90 -6.43 -3.81
CA VAL A 50 -7.65 -5.22 -4.61
C VAL A 50 -6.44 -5.36 -5.51
N ALA A 51 -6.52 -4.77 -6.69
CA ALA A 51 -5.37 -4.66 -7.58
C ALA A 51 -4.47 -3.52 -7.12
N VAL A 52 -3.25 -3.83 -6.69
CA VAL A 52 -2.27 -2.87 -6.19
C VAL A 52 -1.07 -2.80 -7.14
N ALA A 53 -0.75 -1.60 -7.60
CA ALA A 53 0.46 -1.30 -8.34
C ALA A 53 1.29 -0.23 -7.61
N VAL A 54 2.61 -0.34 -7.65
CA VAL A 54 3.51 0.73 -7.20
C VAL A 54 4.24 1.29 -8.41
N ALA A 55 4.47 2.60 -8.42
CA ALA A 55 5.03 3.34 -9.55
C ALA A 55 6.53 3.05 -9.85
N VAL A 56 6.98 1.80 -9.73
CA VAL A 56 8.27 1.32 -10.24
C VAL A 56 8.00 0.71 -11.62
N GLY A 57 8.82 1.09 -12.60
CA GLY A 57 8.58 0.91 -14.04
C GLY A 57 7.79 -0.33 -14.46
N GLU A 58 6.74 -0.11 -15.25
CA GLU A 58 5.99 -1.14 -16.01
C GLU A 58 5.67 -2.45 -15.26
N GLU A 59 5.37 -2.41 -13.96
CA GLU A 59 4.91 -3.61 -13.24
C GLU A 59 3.38 -3.75 -13.27
N GLU A 60 2.92 -4.94 -13.68
CA GLU A 60 1.54 -5.39 -13.61
C GLU A 60 1.00 -5.29 -12.19
N ALA A 61 -0.23 -4.77 -12.05
CA ALA A 61 -0.93 -4.72 -10.77
C ALA A 61 -1.05 -6.13 -10.18
N GLU A 62 -0.80 -6.25 -8.88
CA GLU A 62 -0.93 -7.50 -8.15
C GLU A 62 -2.21 -7.50 -7.33
N GLU A 63 -2.97 -8.59 -7.37
CA GLU A 63 -4.14 -8.74 -6.53
C GLU A 63 -3.70 -9.10 -5.10
N LEU A 64 -4.00 -8.21 -4.16
CA LEU A 64 -3.67 -8.37 -2.75
C LEU A 64 -4.95 -8.33 -1.92
N VAL A 65 -5.01 -9.18 -0.89
CA VAL A 65 -6.14 -9.23 0.04
C VAL A 65 -5.93 -8.24 1.18
N VAL A 66 -6.92 -7.40 1.43
CA VAL A 66 -6.95 -6.51 2.59
C VAL A 66 -7.16 -7.35 3.86
N THR A 67 -6.22 -7.24 4.79
CA THR A 67 -6.22 -8.00 6.06
C THR A 67 -6.53 -7.15 7.27
N GLY A 68 -6.70 -5.83 7.07
CA GLY A 68 -7.14 -4.95 8.14
C GLY A 68 -6.86 -3.49 7.85
N MET A 69 -7.59 -2.64 8.58
CA MET A 69 -7.46 -1.19 8.56
C MET A 69 -7.41 -0.67 9.99
N VAL A 70 -6.49 0.25 10.27
CA VAL A 70 -6.34 0.88 11.58
C VAL A 70 -6.27 2.39 11.40
N ALA A 71 -7.31 3.10 11.87
CA ALA A 71 -7.28 4.56 11.91
C ALA A 71 -6.18 5.08 12.85
N VAL A 72 -5.49 6.13 12.44
CA VAL A 72 -4.50 6.84 13.25
C VAL A 72 -5.22 8.03 13.91
N PRO A 73 -5.48 7.99 15.23
CA PRO A 73 -6.32 8.96 15.92
C PRO A 73 -5.89 10.42 15.66
N ALA A 74 -6.86 11.31 15.45
CA ALA A 74 -6.66 12.75 15.26
C ALA A 74 -5.78 13.17 14.06
N THR A 75 -5.51 12.26 13.11
CA THR A 75 -4.67 12.59 11.93
C THR A 75 -5.39 12.54 10.59
N GLY A 76 -6.61 12.00 10.53
CA GLY A 76 -7.31 11.73 9.27
C GLY A 76 -6.64 10.66 8.40
N ARG A 77 -5.71 9.88 8.97
CA ARG A 77 -4.97 8.82 8.25
C ARG A 77 -5.33 7.45 8.79
N CYS A 78 -5.13 6.43 7.97
CA CYS A 78 -5.23 5.03 8.36
C CYS A 78 -3.99 4.25 7.92
N TRP A 79 -3.74 3.14 8.59
CA TRP A 79 -2.91 2.04 8.09
C TRP A 79 -3.81 1.00 7.45
N VAL A 80 -3.45 0.56 6.25
CA VAL A 80 -4.07 -0.57 5.55
C VAL A 80 -3.04 -1.68 5.44
N HIS A 81 -3.45 -2.91 5.73
CA HIS A 81 -2.61 -4.10 5.70
C HIS A 81 -3.04 -5.01 4.55
N PHE A 82 -2.08 -5.52 3.78
CA PHE A 82 -2.31 -6.47 2.71
C PHE A 82 -1.55 -7.77 2.94
N ALA A 83 -2.20 -8.91 2.69
CA ALA A 83 -1.56 -10.21 2.57
C ALA A 83 -0.93 -10.39 1.18
N ALA A 84 0.14 -11.18 1.09
CA ALA A 84 0.84 -11.61 -0.14
C ALA A 84 2.00 -10.74 -0.67
N ALA A 85 2.63 -9.90 0.15
CA ALA A 85 3.69 -8.98 -0.31
C ALA A 85 5.06 -9.63 -0.68
N LYS A 86 5.16 -10.96 -0.84
CA LYS A 86 6.44 -11.66 -1.05
C LYS A 86 7.20 -11.17 -2.28
N ARG A 87 6.50 -10.94 -3.40
CA ARG A 87 7.12 -10.47 -4.66
C ARG A 87 7.70 -9.05 -4.52
N TRP A 88 7.29 -8.32 -3.49
CA TRP A 88 7.65 -6.92 -3.23
C TRP A 88 8.75 -6.79 -2.16
N ALA A 89 9.26 -7.91 -1.66
CA ALA A 89 10.40 -7.96 -0.75
C ALA A 89 11.69 -7.58 -1.50
N GLY A 90 12.15 -6.34 -1.34
CA GLY A 90 13.42 -5.85 -1.90
C GLY A 90 13.30 -4.81 -3.03
N ALA A 91 12.11 -4.60 -3.59
CA ALA A 91 11.89 -3.53 -4.58
C ALA A 91 11.96 -2.14 -3.91
N LEU A 92 12.85 -1.25 -4.36
CA LEU A 92 12.91 0.13 -3.87
C LEU A 92 11.84 0.98 -4.57
N PRO A 93 10.82 1.48 -3.87
CA PRO A 93 9.83 2.32 -4.50
C PRO A 93 10.45 3.68 -4.79
N ARG A 94 10.38 4.10 -6.05
CA ARG A 94 10.79 5.43 -6.48
C ARG A 94 9.54 6.24 -6.77
N VAL A 95 9.51 7.46 -6.24
CA VAL A 95 8.48 8.43 -6.55
C VAL A 95 8.69 8.87 -7.99
N ARG A 96 7.79 8.49 -8.90
CA ARG A 96 7.66 9.15 -10.20
C ARG A 96 6.43 10.04 -10.14
N VAL A 97 6.66 11.36 -10.08
CA VAL A 97 5.60 12.33 -10.34
C VAL A 97 5.36 12.30 -11.84
N LEU A 98 4.30 11.63 -12.27
CA LEU A 98 3.81 11.75 -13.64
C LEU A 98 3.06 13.10 -13.72
N ARG A 99 3.59 14.02 -14.53
CA ARG A 99 2.89 15.22 -14.99
C ARG A 99 2.05 14.86 -16.20
#